data_AF-A0A6I6IPQ0-F1
#
_entry.id   AF-A0A6I6IPQ0-F1
#
_cell.length_a   1.000
_cell.length_b   1.000
_cell.length_c   1.000
_cell.angle_alpha   90.00
_cell.angle_beta   90.00
_cell.angle_gamma   90.00
#
_symmetry.space_group_name_H-M   'P 1'
#
loop_
_entity.id
_entity.type
_entity.pdbx_description
1 polymer ?
#
loop_
_entity_poly.entity_id
_entity_poly.type
_entity_poly.pdbx_seq_one_letter_code
_entity_poly.pdbx_strand_id
1 'polypeptide(L)'
;MRLWLVALIYTLAFLAGLATLWAVTVLAVLDLFEQRSDSLFVLLMIPLMAALAVFAVVYGLASGRALKWQYWLFAPLVMALLAWSVPKLILLGYATVFQGFVGAVMLVFFGGFLACLKRDGIAVSSEAGM
;
A
#
# COMPACT_ATOMS: atom_id res chain seq x y z
N MET A 1 -4.91 -13.86 -18.36
CA MET A 1 -5.10 -12.38 -18.37
C MET A 1 -3.86 -11.72 -18.99
N ARG A 2 -4.00 -10.76 -19.92
CA ARG A 2 -2.82 -10.10 -20.54
C ARG A 2 -2.06 -9.28 -19.49
N LEU A 3 -0.72 -9.35 -19.47
CA LEU A 3 0.17 -8.64 -18.53
C LEU A 3 -0.17 -7.15 -18.36
N TRP A 4 -0.51 -6.49 -19.48
CA TRP A 4 -0.93 -5.08 -19.51
C TRP A 4 -2.20 -4.79 -18.69
N LEU A 5 -3.17 -5.70 -18.66
CA LEU A 5 -4.38 -5.54 -17.86
C LEU A 5 -4.09 -5.65 -16.36
N VAL A 6 -3.19 -6.56 -15.96
CA VAL A 6 -2.77 -6.71 -14.56
C VAL A 6 -2.05 -5.45 -14.09
N ALA A 7 -1.13 -4.91 -14.90
CA ALA A 7 -0.46 -3.65 -14.62
C ALA A 7 -1.43 -2.48 -14.48
N LEU A 8 -2.41 -2.38 -15.39
CA LEU A 8 -3.40 -1.31 -15.37
C LEU A 8 -4.30 -1.39 -14.13
N ILE A 9 -4.84 -2.57 -13.81
CA ILE A 9 -5.68 -2.79 -12.64
C ILE A 9 -4.91 -2.54 -11.35
N TYR A 10 -3.68 -3.03 -11.25
CA TYR A 10 -2.83 -2.81 -10.08
C TYR A 10 -2.55 -1.33 -9.87
N THR A 11 -2.23 -0.60 -10.95
CA THR A 11 -1.96 0.84 -10.90
C THR A 11 -3.19 1.63 -10.47
N LEU A 12 -4.37 1.32 -11.03
CA LEU A 12 -5.62 1.98 -10.63
C LEU A 12 -5.98 1.70 -9.18
N ALA A 13 -5.84 0.45 -8.72
CA ALA A 13 -6.09 0.10 -7.33
C ALA A 13 -5.11 0.82 -6.38
N PHE A 14 -3.84 0.93 -6.78
CA PHE A 14 -2.84 1.63 -6.00
C PHE A 14 -3.11 3.13 -5.90
N LEU A 15 -3.54 3.76 -7.01
CA LEU A 15 -3.96 5.17 -7.01
C LEU A 15 -5.19 5.39 -6.11
N ALA A 16 -6.17 4.48 -6.13
CA ALA A 16 -7.33 4.55 -5.22
C ALA A 16 -6.91 4.44 -3.74
N GLY A 17 -5.98 3.53 -3.44
CA GLY A 17 -5.38 3.41 -2.11
C GLY A 17 -4.63 4.68 -1.68
N LEU A 18 -3.82 5.27 -2.56
CA LEU A 18 -3.13 6.55 -2.31
C LEU A 18 -4.09 7.72 -2.08
N ALA A 19 -5.16 7.82 -2.87
CA ALA A 19 -6.18 8.85 -2.70
C ALA A 19 -6.88 8.72 -1.34
N THR A 20 -7.15 7.48 -0.92
CA THR A 20 -7.74 7.18 0.39
C THR A 20 -6.77 7.50 1.52
N LEU A 21 -5.50 7.11 1.37
CA LEU A 21 -4.43 7.45 2.33
C LEU A 21 -4.38 8.96 2.54
N TRP A 22 -4.36 9.73 1.45
CA TRP A 22 -4.36 11.19 1.51
C TRP A 22 -5.60 11.72 2.24
N ALA A 23 -6.81 11.30 1.83
CA ALA A 23 -8.05 11.77 2.42
C ALA A 23 -8.11 11.51 3.95
N VAL A 24 -7.75 10.29 4.38
CA VAL A 24 -7.77 9.94 5.81
C VAL A 24 -6.65 10.63 6.57
N THR A 25 -5.48 10.85 5.96
CA THR A 25 -4.39 11.62 6.58
C THR A 25 -4.80 13.07 6.79
N VAL A 26 -5.50 13.69 5.84
CA VAL A 26 -6.03 15.06 6.01
C VAL A 26 -7.00 15.12 7.19
N LEU A 27 -7.91 14.15 7.31
CA LEU A 27 -8.83 14.08 8.46
C LEU A 27 -8.09 13.87 9.78
N ALA A 28 -7.06 13.03 9.80
CA ALA A 28 -6.21 12.81 10.97
C ALA A 28 -5.43 14.06 11.38
N VAL A 29 -4.96 14.86 10.42
CA VAL A 29 -4.29 16.14 10.69
C VAL A 29 -5.26 17.16 11.28
N LEU A 30 -6.51 17.21 10.79
CA LEU A 30 -7.54 18.07 11.38
C LEU A 30 -7.82 17.69 12.85
N ASP A 31 -7.91 16.39 13.14
CA ASP A 31 -8.13 15.88 14.51
C ASP A 31 -6.97 16.18 15.47
N LEU A 32 -5.73 16.21 14.97
CA LEU A 32 -4.55 16.68 15.73
C LEU A 32 -4.69 18.14 16.15
N PHE A 33 -5.20 19.01 15.27
CA PHE A 33 -5.43 20.42 15.60
C PHE A 33 -6.57 20.60 16.61
N GLU A 34 -7.51 19.66 16.67
CA GLU A 34 -8.59 19.63 17.67
C GLU A 34 -8.15 19.02 19.01
N GLN A 35 -6.88 18.65 19.17
CA GLN A 35 -6.28 18.06 20.40
C GLN A 35 -7.02 16.82 20.93
N ARG A 36 -7.68 16.06 20.05
CA ARG A 36 -8.59 14.98 20.46
C ARG A 36 -7.92 13.62 20.66
N SER A 37 -6.63 13.48 20.34
CA SER A 37 -5.96 12.17 20.24
C SER A 37 -4.69 12.06 21.09
N ASP A 38 -4.68 11.05 21.97
CA ASP A 38 -3.57 10.76 22.90
C ASP A 38 -2.43 9.93 22.27
N SER A 39 -2.59 9.40 21.03
CA SER A 39 -1.61 8.47 20.44
C SER A 39 -1.34 8.73 18.95
N LEU A 40 -0.17 9.34 18.68
CA LEU A 40 0.38 9.55 17.33
C LEU A 40 0.53 8.26 16.52
N PHE A 41 0.75 7.12 17.18
CA PHE A 41 0.89 5.83 16.51
C PHE A 41 -0.44 5.36 15.89
N VAL A 42 -1.54 5.48 16.65
CA VAL A 42 -2.89 5.13 16.18
C VAL A 42 -3.29 6.05 15.03
N LEU A 43 -2.98 7.34 15.17
CA LEU A 43 -3.28 8.35 14.17
C LEU A 43 -2.58 8.09 12.82
N LEU A 44 -1.38 7.51 12.82
CA LEU A 44 -0.65 7.15 11.60
C LEU A 44 -1.06 5.78 11.03
N MET A 45 -1.48 4.83 11.87
CA MET A 45 -1.87 3.49 11.43
C MET A 45 -3.25 3.45 10.76
N ILE A 46 -4.21 4.27 11.21
CA ILE A 46 -5.57 4.28 10.64
C ILE A 46 -5.59 4.65 9.15
N PRO A 47 -4.97 5.76 8.69
CA PRO A 47 -4.90 6.09 7.26
C PRO A 47 -4.29 4.97 6.42
N LEU A 48 -3.24 4.33 6.96
CA LEU A 48 -2.54 3.22 6.31
C LEU A 48 -3.41 1.98 6.14
N MET A 49 -4.14 1.59 7.18
CA MET A 49 -5.08 0.46 7.13
C MET A 49 -6.24 0.75 6.17
N ALA A 50 -6.79 1.97 6.18
CA ALA A 50 -7.85 2.38 5.28
C ALA A 50 -7.40 2.31 3.80
N ALA A 51 -6.21 2.81 3.50
CA ALA A 51 -5.62 2.76 2.16
C ALA A 51 -5.43 1.32 1.67
N LEU A 52 -4.95 0.42 2.53
CA LEU A 52 -4.79 -0.99 2.20
C LEU A 52 -6.12 -1.70 1.98
N ALA A 53 -7.14 -1.39 2.79
CA ALA A 53 -8.48 -1.95 2.62
C ALA A 53 -9.08 -1.55 1.28
N VAL A 54 -9.03 -0.26 0.92
CA VAL A 54 -9.53 0.23 -0.37
C VAL A 54 -8.75 -0.38 -1.54
N PHE A 55 -7.42 -0.43 -1.44
CA PHE A 55 -6.60 -1.09 -2.45
C PHE A 55 -7.05 -2.54 -2.67
N ALA A 56 -7.19 -3.32 -1.59
CA ALA A 56 -7.54 -4.72 -1.68
C ALA A 56 -8.95 -4.94 -2.24
N VAL A 57 -9.91 -4.07 -1.91
CA VAL A 57 -11.28 -4.11 -2.45
C VAL A 57 -11.27 -3.80 -3.95
N VAL A 58 -10.65 -2.69 -4.37
CA VAL A 58 -10.61 -2.29 -5.78
C VAL A 58 -9.89 -3.33 -6.62
N TYR A 59 -8.74 -3.80 -6.15
CA TYR A 59 -7.98 -4.83 -6.85
C TYR A 59 -8.71 -6.17 -6.87
N GLY A 60 -9.37 -6.57 -5.77
CA GLY A 60 -10.12 -7.81 -5.68
C GLY A 60 -11.34 -7.83 -6.60
N LEU A 61 -12.10 -6.74 -6.65
CA LEU A 61 -13.25 -6.56 -7.54
C LEU A 61 -12.81 -6.61 -9.01
N ALA A 62 -11.74 -5.90 -9.37
CA ALA A 62 -11.28 -5.81 -10.76
C ALA A 62 -10.60 -7.09 -11.27
N SER A 63 -9.91 -7.84 -10.40
CA SER A 63 -9.24 -9.10 -10.77
C SER A 63 -10.13 -10.34 -10.61
N GLY A 64 -11.29 -10.22 -9.96
CA GLY A 64 -12.17 -11.34 -9.62
C GLY A 64 -11.55 -12.33 -8.63
N ARG A 65 -10.44 -11.94 -7.96
CA ARG A 65 -9.66 -12.80 -7.08
C ARG A 65 -9.47 -12.11 -5.74
N ALA A 66 -9.96 -12.72 -4.67
CA ALA A 66 -9.67 -12.26 -3.32
C ALA A 66 -8.17 -12.43 -3.02
N LEU A 67 -7.52 -11.40 -2.47
CA LEU A 67 -6.15 -11.55 -1.95
C LEU A 67 -6.18 -12.59 -0.81
N LYS A 68 -5.36 -13.64 -0.93
CA LYS A 68 -5.15 -14.61 0.16
C LYS A 68 -4.71 -13.86 1.42
N TRP A 69 -5.21 -14.28 2.57
CA TRP A 69 -4.92 -13.71 3.91
C TRP A 69 -3.42 -13.51 4.18
N GLN A 70 -2.55 -14.33 3.59
CA GLN A 70 -1.09 -14.18 3.69
C GLN A 70 -0.60 -12.80 3.21
N TYR A 71 -1.15 -12.28 2.11
CA TYR A 71 -0.79 -10.95 1.60
C TYR A 71 -1.31 -9.81 2.49
N TRP A 72 -2.41 -10.05 3.21
CA TRP A 72 -2.95 -9.12 4.20
C TRP A 72 -2.07 -8.99 5.44
N LEU A 73 -1.25 -9.99 5.76
CA LEU A 73 -0.28 -9.92 6.86
C LEU A 73 1.05 -9.28 6.43
N PHE A 74 1.49 -9.51 5.18
CA PHE A 74 2.71 -8.91 4.66
C PHE A 74 2.60 -7.40 4.46
N ALA A 75 1.46 -6.91 3.97
CA ALA A 75 1.25 -5.48 3.76
C ALA A 75 1.41 -4.62 5.03
N PRO A 76 0.74 -4.89 6.17
CA PRO A 76 0.92 -4.15 7.40
C PRO A 76 2.35 -4.29 7.96
N LEU A 77 3.00 -5.45 7.80
CA LEU A 77 4.38 -5.64 8.26
C LEU A 77 5.37 -4.76 7.47
N VAL A 78 5.26 -4.72 6.14
CA VAL A 78 6.08 -3.85 5.29
C VAL A 78 5.81 -2.38 5.60
N MET A 79 4.54 -2.02 5.80
CA MET A 79 4.17 -0.65 6.15
C MET A 79 4.66 -0.23 7.53
N ALA A 80 4.59 -1.11 8.54
CA ALA A 80 5.14 -0.85 9.86
C ALA A 80 6.67 -0.66 9.80
N LEU A 81 7.37 -1.47 8.98
CA LEU A 81 8.79 -1.31 8.71
C LEU A 81 9.11 0.04 8.07
N LEU A 82 8.33 0.48 7.08
CA LEU A 82 8.50 1.78 6.43
C LEU A 82 8.22 2.93 7.40
N ALA A 83 7.11 2.86 8.15
CA ALA A 83 6.76 3.85 9.17
C ALA A 83 7.83 3.98 10.27
N TRP A 84 8.54 2.90 10.58
CA TRP A 84 9.64 2.91 11.55
C TRP A 84 10.99 3.38 10.99
N SER A 85 11.32 2.96 9.76
CA SER A 85 12.66 3.17 9.16
C SER A 85 12.80 4.51 8.45
N VAL A 86 11.77 4.96 7.73
CA VAL A 86 11.83 6.19 6.91
C VAL A 86 12.06 7.43 7.77
N PRO A 87 11.36 7.65 8.91
CA PRO A 87 11.64 8.80 9.77
C PRO A 87 13.06 8.80 10.32
N LYS A 88 13.61 7.63 10.66
CA LYS A 88 14.98 7.50 11.16
C LYS A 88 16.02 7.89 10.12
N LEU A 89 15.84 7.45 8.87
CA LEU A 89 16.73 7.82 7.76
C LEU A 89 16.72 9.33 7.49
N ILE A 90 15.56 9.95 7.61
CA ILE A 90 15.40 11.42 7.48
C ILE A 90 16.09 12.13 8.65
N LEU A 91 15.89 11.68 9.89
CA LEU A 91 16.51 12.27 11.08
C LEU A 91 18.04 12.18 11.08
N LEU A 92 18.59 11.14 10.46
CA LEU A 92 20.04 10.97 10.28
C LEU A 92 20.61 11.80 9.12
N GLY A 93 19.78 12.55 8.39
CA GLY A 93 20.21 13.43 7.30
C GLY A 93 20.56 12.71 5.99
N TYR A 94 20.31 11.40 5.89
CA TYR A 94 20.61 10.63 4.68
C TYR A 94 19.63 10.90 3.51
N ALA A 95 18.43 11.38 3.81
CA ALA A 95 17.39 11.66 2.81
C ALA A 95 16.50 12.83 3.23
N THR A 96 16.00 13.59 2.26
CA THR A 96 14.95 14.58 2.53
C THR A 96 13.59 13.91 2.74
N VAL A 97 12.66 14.61 3.40
CA VAL A 97 11.28 14.10 3.61
C VAL A 97 10.63 13.72 2.29
N PHE A 98 10.81 14.53 1.25
CA PHE A 98 10.27 14.27 -0.08
C PHE A 98 10.89 13.01 -0.71
N GLN A 99 12.21 12.84 -0.62
CA GLN A 99 12.89 11.64 -1.13
C GLN A 99 12.47 10.38 -0.39
N GLY A 100 12.35 10.45 0.95
CA GLY A 100 11.88 9.34 1.77
C GLY A 100 10.44 8.93 1.40
N PHE A 101 9.57 9.91 1.20
CA PHE A 101 8.19 9.67 0.78
C PHE A 101 8.11 9.02 -0.62
N VAL A 102 8.73 9.64 -1.63
CA VAL A 102 8.71 9.10 -3.00
C VAL A 102 9.35 7.72 -3.06
N GLY A 103 10.49 7.53 -2.35
CA GLY A 103 11.16 6.24 -2.24
C GLY A 103 10.28 5.17 -1.63
N ALA A 104 9.60 5.46 -0.52
CA ALA A 104 8.69 4.52 0.12
C ALA A 104 7.50 4.15 -0.78
N VAL A 105 6.87 5.14 -1.44
CA VAL A 105 5.76 4.90 -2.37
C VAL A 105 6.20 4.01 -3.54
N MET A 106 7.37 4.28 -4.13
CA MET A 106 7.92 3.47 -5.21
C MET A 106 8.22 2.04 -4.73
N LEU A 107 8.82 1.89 -3.55
CA LEU A 107 9.18 0.58 -3.00
C LEU A 107 7.94 -0.28 -2.74
N VAL A 108 6.88 0.31 -2.17
CA VAL A 108 5.58 -0.37 -2.00
C VAL A 108 4.99 -0.74 -3.35
N PHE A 109 4.96 0.19 -4.31
CA PHE A 109 4.38 -0.04 -5.62
C PHE A 109 5.08 -1.18 -6.37
N PHE A 110 6.40 -1.10 -6.53
CA PHE A 110 7.16 -2.12 -7.24
C PHE A 110 7.20 -3.45 -6.50
N GLY A 111 7.35 -3.43 -5.17
CA GLY A 111 7.34 -4.64 -4.35
C GLY A 111 6.00 -5.37 -4.43
N GLY A 112 4.89 -4.65 -4.32
CA GLY A 112 3.55 -5.22 -4.45
C GLY A 112 3.23 -5.64 -5.88
N PHE A 113 3.68 -4.90 -6.89
CA PHE A 113 3.50 -5.26 -8.29
C PHE A 113 4.25 -6.55 -8.66
N LEU A 114 5.50 -6.71 -8.20
CA LEU A 114 6.26 -7.95 -8.41
C LEU A 114 5.59 -9.15 -7.74
N ALA A 115 5.08 -8.98 -6.51
CA ALA A 115 4.32 -10.03 -5.82
C ALA A 115 3.04 -10.40 -6.59
N CYS A 116 2.34 -9.41 -7.16
CA CYS A 116 1.18 -9.59 -8.01
C CYS A 116 1.52 -10.39 -9.28
N LEU A 117 2.60 -10.01 -9.98
CA LEU A 117 3.07 -10.71 -11.16
C LEU A 117 3.46 -12.16 -10.87
N LYS A 118 4.15 -12.42 -9.76
CA LYS A 118 4.50 -13.78 -9.35
C LYS A 118 3.24 -14.62 -9.11
N ARG A 119 2.25 -14.06 -8.42
CA ARG A 119 0.99 -14.76 -8.13
C ARG A 119 0.20 -15.07 -9.39
N ASP A 120 0.04 -14.09 -10.28
CA ASP A 120 -0.79 -14.24 -11.47
C ASP A 120 -0.06 -14.98 -12.61
N GLY A 121 1.27 -14.91 -12.66
CA GLY A 121 2.10 -15.72 -13.58
C GLY A 121 2.02 -17.22 -13.31
N ILE A 122 1.97 -17.63 -12.04
CA ILE A 122 1.75 -19.04 -11.65
C ILE A 122 0.36 -19.54 -12.09
N ALA A 123 -0.66 -18.66 -12.05
CA ALA A 123 -2.02 -19.02 -12.45
C ALA A 123 -2.18 -19.20 -13.98
N VAL A 124 -1.38 -18.49 -14.79
CA VAL A 124 -1.41 -18.66 -16.26
C VAL A 124 -0.77 -19.98 -16.67
N SER A 125 0.29 -20.44 -15.98
CA SER A 125 0.91 -21.74 -16.26
C SER A 125 0.00 -22.94 -15.93
N SER A 126 -0.92 -22.82 -14.97
CA SER A 126 -1.86 -23.90 -14.66
C SER A 126 -2.99 -24.03 -15.67
N GLU A 127 -3.36 -22.94 -16.36
CA GLU A 127 -4.38 -22.95 -17.42
C GLU A 127 -3.81 -23.47 -18.76
N ALA A 128 -2.49 -23.37 -18.97
CA ALA A 128 -1.82 -23.86 -20.18
C ALA A 128 -1.38 -25.34 -20.09
N GLY A 129 -1.55 -25.97 -18.93
CA GLY A 129 -1.19 -27.37 -18.66
C GLY A 129 -2.39 -28.33 -18.57
N MET A 130 -3.61 -27.87 -18.87
CA MET A 130 -4.80 -28.67 -19.11
C MET A 130 -5.22 -28.53 -20.58
#